data_AF-A0A7W7QWF1-F1
#
_entry.id   AF-A0A7W7QWF1-F1
#
_cell.length_a   1.000
_cell.length_b   1.000
_cell.length_c   1.000
_cell.angle_alpha   90.00
_cell.angle_beta   90.00
_cell.angle_gamma   90.00
#
_symmetry.space_group_name_H-M   'P 1'
#
loop_
_entity.id
_entity.type
_entity.pdbx_description
1 polymer ?
#
loop_
_entity_poly.entity_id
_entity_poly.type
_entity_poly.pdbx_seq_one_letter_code
_entity_poly.pdbx_strand_id
1 'polypeptide(L)'
;MGVRITGWVVYVVVVMMAMTHAIGVVARADLLVAAALPLGVVLVLALCWLPGRVELAAWGAVTVGILAPTYLAHGGVEYAALAVVVALTLLGMFRSPWFLVAAWVLHPVWDVVVPRHLEPPLTDLPTACVLYDLLVAAYLAYRTHRGRLTAFGRGTAKPAEKAETPG
;
A
#
# COMPACT_ATOMS: atom_id res chain seq x y z
N MET A 1 24.69 -2.72 12.44
CA MET A 1 23.30 -3.07 12.06
C MET A 1 22.34 -1.88 12.20
N GLY A 2 22.45 -1.04 13.24
CA GLY A 2 21.56 0.12 13.47
C GLY A 2 21.50 1.17 12.35
N VAL A 3 22.65 1.63 11.82
CA VAL A 3 22.71 2.69 10.80
C VAL A 3 21.90 2.37 9.53
N ARG A 4 21.85 1.08 9.13
CA ARG A 4 21.10 0.64 7.94
C ARG A 4 19.59 0.69 8.16
N ILE A 5 19.11 0.40 9.37
CA ILE A 5 17.67 0.43 9.69
C ILE A 5 17.20 1.89 9.71
N THR A 6 17.96 2.78 10.34
CA THR A 6 17.66 4.22 10.37
C THR A 6 17.58 4.80 8.96
N GLY A 7 18.51 4.44 8.06
CA GLY A 7 18.47 4.88 6.67
C GLY A 7 17.19 4.47 5.93
N TRP A 8 16.72 3.24 6.11
CA TRP A 8 15.47 2.78 5.50
C TRP A 8 14.24 3.48 6.04
N VAL A 9 14.18 3.70 7.36
CA VAL A 9 13.05 4.41 7.99
C VAL A 9 12.98 5.84 7.46
N VAL A 10 14.10 6.57 7.46
CA VAL A 10 14.16 7.94 6.93
C VAL A 10 13.74 7.96 5.46
N TYR A 11 14.25 7.03 4.66
CA TYR A 11 13.88 6.92 3.25
C TYR A 11 12.37 6.73 3.05
N VAL A 12 11.74 5.78 3.76
CA VAL A 12 10.30 5.51 3.64
C VAL A 12 9.48 6.72 4.07
N VAL A 13 9.86 7.40 5.16
CA VAL A 13 9.19 8.63 5.62
C VAL A 13 9.29 9.72 4.56
N VAL A 14 10.46 9.92 3.94
CA VAL A 14 10.64 10.90 2.86
C VAL A 14 9.77 10.57 1.65
N VAL A 15 9.73 9.31 1.23
CA VAL A 15 8.84 8.86 0.14
C VAL A 15 7.38 9.14 0.47
N MET A 16 6.92 8.84 1.69
CA MET A 16 5.55 9.11 2.12
C MET A 16 5.22 10.60 2.07
N MET A 17 6.08 11.44 2.65
CA MET A 17 5.88 12.89 2.64
C MET A 17 5.86 13.45 1.22
N ALA A 18 6.77 12.99 0.35
CA ALA A 18 6.81 13.40 -1.05
C ALA A 18 5.54 13.01 -1.80
N MET A 19 5.03 11.78 -1.59
CA MET A 19 3.79 11.31 -2.22
C MET A 19 2.57 12.08 -1.74
N THR A 20 2.41 12.28 -0.42
CA THR A 20 1.32 13.08 0.15
C THR A 20 1.34 14.51 -0.40
N HIS A 21 2.54 15.12 -0.49
CA HIS A 21 2.68 16.45 -1.06
C HIS A 21 2.34 16.48 -2.56
N ALA A 22 2.84 15.52 -3.35
CA ALA A 22 2.58 15.42 -4.77
C ALA A 22 1.08 15.25 -5.08
N ILE A 23 0.38 14.37 -4.34
CA ILE A 23 -1.07 14.20 -4.46
C ILE A 23 -1.79 15.52 -4.19
N GLY A 24 -1.40 16.25 -3.13
CA GLY A 24 -2.00 17.55 -2.82
C GLY A 24 -1.76 18.62 -3.89
N VAL A 25 -0.57 18.66 -4.51
CA VAL A 25 -0.27 19.57 -5.62
C VAL A 25 -1.10 19.22 -6.86
N VAL A 26 -1.17 17.94 -7.20
CA VAL A 26 -1.94 17.44 -8.35
C VAL A 26 -3.45 17.68 -8.17
N ALA A 27 -3.97 17.49 -6.96
CA ALA A 27 -5.37 17.78 -6.61
C ALA A 27 -5.72 19.26 -6.86
N ARG A 28 -4.87 20.18 -6.40
CA ARG A 28 -5.07 21.62 -6.64
C ARG A 28 -4.92 22.05 -8.10
N ALA A 29 -4.35 21.20 -8.95
CA ALA A 29 -4.17 21.46 -10.37
C ALA A 29 -5.24 20.77 -11.24
N ASP A 30 -6.21 20.08 -10.64
CA ASP A 30 -7.24 19.29 -11.34
C ASP A 30 -6.63 18.20 -12.25
N LEU A 31 -5.50 17.61 -11.83
CA LEU A 31 -4.77 16.60 -12.60
C LEU A 31 -4.80 15.20 -11.97
N LEU A 32 -5.66 14.94 -10.98
CA LEU A 32 -5.67 13.70 -10.19
C LEU A 32 -5.75 12.44 -11.06
N VAL A 33 -6.70 12.39 -11.98
CA VAL A 33 -6.89 11.21 -12.85
C VAL A 33 -5.68 10.99 -13.75
N ALA A 34 -5.18 12.06 -14.38
CA ALA A 34 -4.04 11.98 -15.30
C ALA A 34 -2.74 11.58 -14.58
N ALA A 35 -2.56 12.01 -13.34
CA ALA A 35 -1.38 11.73 -12.55
C ALA A 35 -1.46 10.42 -11.74
N ALA A 36 -2.65 9.82 -11.59
CA ALA A 36 -2.84 8.62 -10.76
C ALA A 36 -1.89 7.46 -11.13
N LEU A 37 -1.86 7.05 -12.40
CA LEU A 37 -0.96 5.99 -12.86
C LEU A 37 0.52 6.37 -12.72
N PRO A 38 0.99 7.54 -13.19
CA PRO A 38 2.36 7.99 -12.97
C PRO A 38 2.78 7.97 -11.49
N LEU A 39 1.95 8.52 -10.60
CA LEU A 39 2.23 8.55 -9.17
C LEU A 39 2.29 7.13 -8.57
N GLY A 40 1.39 6.24 -8.97
CA GLY A 40 1.43 4.84 -8.55
C GLY A 40 2.70 4.13 -9.00
N VAL A 41 3.13 4.35 -10.24
CA VAL A 41 4.40 3.80 -10.77
C VAL A 41 5.59 4.35 -9.99
N VAL A 42 5.63 5.66 -9.74
CA VAL A 42 6.70 6.29 -8.94
C VAL A 42 6.76 5.68 -7.55
N LEU A 43 5.63 5.50 -6.86
CA LEU A 43 5.60 4.86 -5.55
C LEU A 43 6.11 3.41 -5.62
N VAL A 44 5.63 2.62 -6.57
CA VAL A 44 6.07 1.22 -6.74
C VAL A 44 7.58 1.17 -6.99
N LEU A 45 8.10 2.00 -7.89
CA LEU A 45 9.52 2.08 -8.18
C LEU A 45 10.32 2.56 -6.96
N ALA A 46 9.77 3.47 -6.15
CA ALA A 46 10.42 3.93 -4.92
C ALA A 46 10.57 2.80 -3.88
N LEU A 47 9.69 1.79 -3.87
CA LEU A 47 9.72 0.73 -2.85
C LEU A 47 10.25 -0.61 -3.36
N CYS A 48 10.19 -0.89 -4.67
CA CYS A 48 10.39 -2.25 -5.18
C CYS A 48 11.82 -2.80 -5.09
N TRP A 49 12.80 -1.91 -4.93
CA TRP A 49 14.21 -2.25 -4.81
C TRP A 49 14.63 -2.53 -3.36
N LEU A 50 13.75 -2.28 -2.39
CA LEU A 50 14.01 -2.57 -0.99
C LEU A 50 14.15 -4.09 -0.76
N PRO A 51 14.94 -4.52 0.25
CA PRO A 51 14.97 -5.91 0.68
C PRO A 51 13.56 -6.37 1.10
N GLY A 52 13.16 -7.61 0.78
CA GLY A 52 11.74 -8.04 0.89
C GLY A 52 11.05 -7.78 2.25
N ARG A 53 11.77 -7.88 3.36
CA ARG A 53 11.24 -7.53 4.70
C ARG A 53 11.06 -6.02 4.90
N VAL A 54 12.00 -5.23 4.39
CA VAL A 54 11.94 -3.76 4.43
C VAL A 54 10.86 -3.27 3.46
N GLU A 55 10.75 -3.87 2.29
CA GLU A 55 9.68 -3.63 1.30
C GLU A 55 8.30 -3.88 1.94
N LEU A 56 8.10 -5.02 2.61
CA LEU A 56 6.84 -5.30 3.32
C LEU A 56 6.54 -4.26 4.41
N ALA A 57 7.54 -3.90 5.23
CA ALA A 57 7.40 -2.87 6.26
C ALA A 57 7.05 -1.50 5.64
N ALA A 58 7.69 -1.14 4.54
CA ALA A 58 7.46 0.10 3.83
C ALA A 58 6.04 0.16 3.25
N TRP A 59 5.56 -0.93 2.65
CA TRP A 59 4.16 -1.01 2.22
C TRP A 59 3.17 -0.91 3.37
N GLY A 60 3.46 -1.54 4.52
CA GLY A 60 2.64 -1.35 5.72
C GLY A 60 2.60 0.10 6.19
N ALA A 61 3.76 0.77 6.24
CA ALA A 61 3.86 2.18 6.61
C ALA A 61 3.12 3.10 5.63
N VAL A 62 3.25 2.85 4.32
CA VAL A 62 2.56 3.61 3.28
C VAL A 62 1.04 3.39 3.33
N THR A 63 0.58 2.15 3.53
CA THR A 63 -0.86 1.89 3.74
C THR A 63 -1.38 2.66 4.95
N VAL A 64 -0.67 2.66 6.08
CA VAL A 64 -1.12 3.39 7.29
C VAL A 64 -1.00 4.90 7.14
N GLY A 65 0.03 5.42 6.48
CA GLY A 65 0.29 6.86 6.45
C GLY A 65 -0.17 7.60 5.19
N ILE A 66 -0.56 6.90 4.13
CA ILE A 66 -1.15 7.49 2.93
C ILE A 66 -2.61 7.06 2.75
N LEU A 67 -2.90 5.75 2.85
CA LEU A 67 -4.25 5.24 2.61
C LEU A 67 -5.18 5.49 3.80
N ALA A 68 -4.74 5.16 5.02
CA ALA A 68 -5.60 5.28 6.21
C ALA A 68 -6.11 6.72 6.49
N PRO A 69 -5.30 7.79 6.28
CA PRO A 69 -5.77 9.16 6.50
C PRO A 69 -6.91 9.61 5.60
N THR A 70 -7.21 8.92 4.49
CA THR A 70 -8.37 9.27 3.63
C THR A 70 -9.70 9.13 4.38
N TYR A 71 -9.71 8.39 5.48
CA TYR A 71 -10.87 8.21 6.36
C TYR A 71 -10.93 9.18 7.54
N LEU A 72 -9.86 9.94 7.80
CA LEU A 72 -9.77 10.87 8.92
C LEU A 72 -10.44 12.20 8.56
N ALA A 73 -11.78 12.27 8.63
CA ALA A 73 -12.56 13.53 8.73
C ALA A 73 -14.09 13.34 8.58
N HIS A 74 -14.57 12.13 8.28
CA HIS A 74 -15.86 12.01 7.57
C HIS A 74 -17.00 11.39 8.40
N GLY A 75 -16.73 10.87 9.60
CA GLY A 75 -17.77 10.35 10.52
C GLY A 75 -17.52 8.92 11.00
N GLY A 76 -18.55 8.31 11.59
CA GLY A 76 -18.46 6.99 12.23
C GLY A 76 -18.17 5.83 11.28
N VAL A 77 -18.71 5.89 10.07
CA VAL A 77 -18.56 4.85 9.05
C VAL A 77 -17.13 4.82 8.50
N GLU A 78 -16.48 5.97 8.41
CA GLU A 78 -15.10 6.12 7.97
C GLU A 78 -14.11 5.72 9.06
N TYR A 79 -14.41 5.92 10.34
CA TYR A 79 -13.61 5.31 11.42
C TYR A 79 -13.65 3.77 11.37
N ALA A 80 -14.77 3.17 10.96
CA ALA A 80 -14.83 1.73 10.74
C ALA A 80 -13.94 1.30 9.55
N ALA A 81 -13.98 2.04 8.43
CA ALA A 81 -13.09 1.80 7.29
C ALA A 81 -11.60 1.95 7.65
N LEU A 82 -11.26 2.99 8.43
CA LEU A 82 -9.93 3.19 9.00
C LEU A 82 -9.48 1.97 9.82
N ALA A 83 -10.33 1.51 10.73
CA ALA A 83 -10.03 0.35 11.57
C ALA A 83 -9.81 -0.92 10.73
N VAL A 84 -10.61 -1.12 9.68
CA VAL A 84 -10.45 -2.22 8.72
C VAL A 84 -9.11 -2.13 7.99
N VAL A 85 -8.73 -0.97 7.46
CA VAL A 85 -7.45 -0.79 6.75
C VAL A 85 -6.25 -1.02 7.67
N VAL A 86 -6.31 -0.52 8.91
CA VAL A 86 -5.25 -0.78 9.91
C VAL A 86 -5.19 -2.28 10.25
N ALA A 87 -6.33 -2.93 10.47
CA ALA A 87 -6.37 -4.37 10.75
C ALA A 87 -5.81 -5.21 9.59
N LEU A 88 -6.20 -4.89 8.35
CA LEU A 88 -5.67 -5.54 7.14
C LEU A 88 -4.17 -5.30 6.99
N THR A 89 -3.68 -4.13 7.35
CA THR A 89 -2.24 -3.82 7.31
C THR A 89 -1.47 -4.68 8.30
N LEU A 90 -1.94 -4.78 9.55
CA LEU A 90 -1.33 -5.64 10.57
C LEU A 90 -1.37 -7.12 10.18
N LEU A 91 -2.52 -7.61 9.71
CA LEU A 91 -2.63 -8.98 9.18
C LEU A 91 -1.72 -9.20 7.97
N GLY A 92 -1.55 -8.17 7.14
CA GLY A 92 -0.63 -8.11 6.01
C GLY A 92 0.82 -8.36 6.40
N MET A 93 1.26 -7.61 7.40
CA MET A 93 2.62 -7.64 7.91
C MET A 93 2.93 -8.92 8.69
N PHE A 94 2.00 -9.41 9.51
CA PHE A 94 2.28 -10.48 10.47
C PHE A 94 1.68 -11.85 10.13
N ARG A 95 0.72 -11.92 9.20
CA ARG A 95 0.03 -13.18 8.89
C ARG A 95 0.11 -13.58 7.42
N SER A 96 -0.26 -12.70 6.49
CA SER A 96 -0.20 -12.95 5.04
C SER A 96 -0.19 -11.63 4.26
N PRO A 97 0.80 -11.38 3.39
CA PRO A 97 0.84 -10.14 2.59
C PRO A 97 -0.37 -9.94 1.66
N TRP A 98 -1.15 -10.99 1.40
CA TRP A 98 -2.44 -10.88 0.71
C TRP A 98 -3.44 -9.95 1.40
N PHE A 99 -3.34 -9.73 2.72
CA PHE A 99 -4.19 -8.74 3.39
C PHE A 99 -3.80 -7.30 3.03
N LEU A 100 -2.54 -7.02 2.66
CA LEU A 100 -2.19 -5.72 2.08
C LEU A 100 -2.82 -5.57 0.70
N VAL A 101 -2.77 -6.60 -0.14
CA VAL A 101 -3.46 -6.61 -1.45
C VAL A 101 -4.95 -6.29 -1.24
N ALA A 102 -5.60 -6.93 -0.27
CA ALA A 102 -7.00 -6.69 0.05
C ALA A 102 -7.25 -5.24 0.50
N ALA A 103 -6.39 -4.65 1.33
CA ALA A 103 -6.53 -3.24 1.74
C ALA A 103 -6.54 -2.29 0.54
N TRP A 104 -5.62 -2.49 -0.40
CA TRP A 104 -5.53 -1.68 -1.62
C TRP A 104 -6.66 -1.96 -2.62
N VAL A 105 -7.26 -3.15 -2.65
CA VAL A 105 -8.45 -3.42 -3.48
C VAL A 105 -9.74 -2.88 -2.85
N LEU A 106 -9.87 -2.96 -1.53
CA LEU A 106 -11.08 -2.54 -0.83
C LEU A 106 -11.21 -1.02 -0.76
N HIS A 107 -10.11 -0.28 -0.70
CA HIS A 107 -10.14 1.18 -0.68
C HIS A 107 -10.89 1.79 -1.90
N PRO A 108 -10.53 1.50 -3.16
CA PRO A 108 -11.24 2.07 -4.30
C PRO A 108 -12.68 1.55 -4.43
N VAL A 109 -12.95 0.32 -3.98
CA VAL A 109 -14.34 -0.20 -3.88
C VAL A 109 -15.15 0.66 -2.90
N TRP A 110 -14.57 0.99 -1.76
CA TRP A 110 -15.20 1.84 -0.76
C TRP A 110 -15.38 3.29 -1.25
N ASP A 111 -14.41 3.83 -1.98
CA ASP A 111 -14.48 5.15 -2.63
C ASP A 111 -15.60 5.27 -3.67
N VAL A 112 -15.88 4.19 -4.41
CA VAL A 112 -16.95 4.19 -5.41
C VAL A 112 -18.32 3.87 -4.81
N VAL A 113 -18.39 2.99 -3.81
CA VAL A 113 -19.67 2.50 -3.26
C VAL A 113 -20.24 3.44 -2.20
N VAL A 114 -19.40 4.06 -1.38
CA VAL A 114 -19.86 4.92 -0.26
C VAL A 114 -19.93 6.37 -0.72
N PRO A 115 -21.13 6.97 -0.87
CA PRO A 115 -21.26 8.35 -1.29
C PRO A 115 -20.62 9.27 -0.26
N ARG A 116 -19.68 10.12 -0.71
CA ARG A 116 -19.02 11.13 0.12
C ARG A 116 -19.14 12.50 -0.53
N HIS A 117 -19.36 13.50 0.31
CA HIS A 117 -19.22 14.89 -0.11
C HIS A 117 -17.74 15.25 -0.03
N LEU A 118 -17.10 15.29 -1.19
CA LEU A 118 -15.71 15.72 -1.33
C LEU A 118 -15.68 17.21 -1.68
N GLU A 119 -14.68 17.92 -1.17
CA GLU A 119 -14.43 19.30 -1.59
C GLU A 119 -14.14 19.36 -3.09
N PRO A 120 -14.40 20.48 -3.78
CA PRO A 120 -14.24 20.61 -5.23
C PRO A 120 -12.92 20.06 -5.81
N PRO A 121 -11.73 20.29 -5.24
CA PRO A 121 -10.47 19.75 -5.80
C PRO A 121 -10.32 18.22 -5.64
N LEU A 122 -11.25 17.54 -4.96
CA LEU A 122 -11.21 16.12 -4.67
C LEU A 122 -12.35 15.35 -5.34
N THR A 123 -13.17 15.96 -6.19
CA THR A 123 -14.30 15.28 -6.84
C THR A 123 -13.88 14.08 -7.68
N ASP A 124 -12.69 14.16 -8.30
CA ASP A 124 -12.13 13.10 -9.13
C ASP A 124 -11.33 12.05 -8.34
N LEU A 125 -11.24 12.22 -7.01
CA LEU A 125 -10.47 11.35 -6.14
C LEU A 125 -10.89 9.88 -6.27
N PRO A 126 -12.19 9.48 -6.30
CA PRO A 126 -12.57 8.07 -6.44
C PRO A 126 -12.02 7.43 -7.72
N THR A 127 -12.07 8.15 -8.85
CA THR A 127 -11.54 7.65 -10.13
C THR A 127 -10.02 7.55 -10.10
N ALA A 128 -9.34 8.54 -9.54
CA ALA A 128 -7.88 8.51 -9.38
C ALA A 128 -7.44 7.35 -8.46
N CYS A 129 -8.17 7.11 -7.36
CA CYS A 129 -7.93 6.01 -6.43
C CYS A 129 -8.10 4.65 -7.10
N VAL A 130 -9.13 4.44 -7.93
CA VAL A 130 -9.25 3.19 -8.70
C VAL A 130 -7.99 2.89 -9.53
N LEU A 131 -7.45 3.90 -10.24
CA LEU A 131 -6.26 3.71 -11.07
C LEU A 131 -5.00 3.46 -10.24
N TYR A 132 -4.79 4.29 -9.22
CA TYR A 132 -3.61 4.24 -8.36
C TYR A 132 -3.59 2.96 -7.51
N ASP A 133 -4.70 2.64 -6.85
CA ASP A 133 -4.79 1.54 -5.89
C ASP A 133 -4.75 0.18 -6.58
N LEU A 134 -5.41 0.03 -7.74
CA LEU A 134 -5.37 -1.23 -8.49
C LEU A 134 -3.98 -1.52 -9.06
N LEU A 135 -3.22 -0.48 -9.45
CA LEU A 135 -1.82 -0.64 -9.83
C LEU A 135 -0.98 -1.15 -8.65
N VAL A 136 -1.12 -0.52 -7.47
CA VAL A 136 -0.41 -0.93 -6.25
C VAL A 136 -0.82 -2.34 -5.83
N ALA A 137 -2.12 -2.66 -5.85
CA ALA A 137 -2.65 -3.97 -5.52
C ALA A 137 -2.10 -5.06 -6.48
N ALA A 138 -2.07 -4.79 -7.79
CA ALA A 138 -1.52 -5.71 -8.78
C ALA A 138 -0.03 -5.98 -8.53
N TYR A 139 0.74 -4.94 -8.23
CA TYR A 139 2.15 -5.07 -7.85
C TYR A 139 2.32 -5.92 -6.58
N LEU A 140 1.59 -5.62 -5.50
CA LEU A 140 1.64 -6.37 -4.24
C LEU A 140 1.23 -7.84 -4.44
N ALA A 141 0.20 -8.10 -5.23
CA ALA A 141 -0.25 -9.45 -5.58
C ALA A 141 0.85 -10.22 -6.31
N TYR A 142 1.48 -9.61 -7.32
CA TYR A 142 2.61 -10.20 -8.04
C TYR A 142 3.77 -10.56 -7.09
N ARG A 143 4.17 -9.63 -6.22
CA ARG A 143 5.31 -9.83 -5.30
C ARG A 143 5.03 -10.86 -4.21
N THR A 144 3.80 -10.88 -3.73
CA THR A 144 3.32 -11.89 -2.78
C THR A 144 3.29 -13.27 -3.42
N HIS A 145 2.75 -13.37 -4.64
CA HIS A 145 2.72 -14.63 -5.39
C HIS A 145 4.12 -15.18 -5.69
N ARG A 146 5.09 -14.30 -5.98
CA ARG A 146 6.50 -14.67 -6.17
C ARG A 146 7.24 -14.99 -4.86
N GLY A 147 6.56 -14.96 -3.71
CA GLY A 147 7.14 -15.26 -2.41
C GLY A 147 8.18 -14.24 -1.92
N ARG A 148 8.27 -13.07 -2.58
CA ARG A 148 9.22 -12.02 -2.17
C ARG A 148 8.74 -11.27 -0.92
N LEU A 149 7.44 -10.99 -0.86
CA LEU A 149 6.81 -10.48 0.35
C LEU A 149 6.43 -11.68 1.24
N THR A 150 7.00 -11.73 2.43
CA THR A 150 6.77 -12.79 3.41
C THR A 150 6.47 -12.16 4.75
N ALA A 151 5.38 -12.59 5.38
CA ALA A 151 4.97 -12.07 6.68
C ALA A 151 6.09 -12.21 7.73
N PHE A 152 6.18 -11.23 8.64
CA PHE A 152 7.09 -11.30 9.77
C PHE A 152 6.78 -12.52 10.65
N GLY A 153 7.82 -13.09 11.24
CA GLY A 153 7.72 -14.29 12.06
C GLY A 153 7.64 -15.61 11.28
N ARG A 154 7.34 -15.61 9.98
CA ARG A 154 7.56 -16.82 9.16
C ARG A 154 9.05 -16.95 8.87
N GLY A 155 9.65 -18.05 9.35
CA GLY A 155 10.96 -18.48 8.86
C GLY A 155 10.88 -18.72 7.35
N THR A 156 11.97 -18.47 6.63
CA THR A 156 12.13 -18.99 5.27
C THR A 156 12.18 -20.51 5.38
N ALA A 157 11.03 -21.17 5.32
CA ALA A 157 11.00 -22.62 5.31
C ALA A 157 11.94 -23.07 4.19
N LYS A 158 12.95 -23.88 4.53
CA LYS A 158 13.85 -24.47 3.54
C LYS A 158 12.94 -25.20 2.55
N PRO A 159 13.04 -24.94 1.23
CA PRO A 159 12.25 -25.67 0.24
C PRO A 159 12.42 -27.15 0.54
N ALA A 160 11.31 -27.89 0.64
CA ALA A 160 11.36 -29.33 0.82
C ALA A 160 12.29 -29.88 -0.27
N GLU A 161 13.43 -30.41 0.17
CA GLU A 161 14.38 -31.11 -0.68
C GLU A 161 13.56 -32.20 -1.36
N LYS A 162 13.35 -32.07 -2.67
CA LYS A 162 12.58 -33.05 -3.43
C LYS A 162 13.24 -34.39 -3.16
N ALA A 163 12.55 -35.27 -2.44
CA ALA A 163 13.01 -36.62 -2.22
C ALA A 163 13.25 -37.24 -3.60
N GLU A 164 14.51 -37.49 -3.93
CA GLU A 164 14.88 -38.29 -5.10
C GLU A 164 14.23 -39.64 -4.91
N THR A 165 13.26 -39.97 -5.77
CA THR A 165 12.70 -41.31 -5.84
C THR A 165 13.80 -42.25 -6.34
N PRO A 166 14.22 -43.26 -5.55
CA PRO A 166 15.12 -44.28 -6.04
C PRO A 166 14.38 -45.10 -7.12
N GLY A 167 15.03 -45.25 -8.27
CA GLY A 167 14.58 -46.08 -9.39
C GLY A 167 14.78 -47.57 -9.16
#